data_AF-A0A1Q7I7T3-F1
#
_entry.id   AF-A0A1Q7I7T3-F1
#
_cell.length_a   1.000
_cell.length_b   1.000
_cell.length_c   1.000
_cell.angle_alpha   90.00
_cell.angle_beta   90.00
_cell.angle_gamma   90.00
#
_symmetry.space_group_name_H-M   'P 1'
#
loop_
_entity.id
_entity.type
_entity.pdbx_description
1 polymer ?
#
loop_
_entity_poly.entity_id
_entity_poly.type
_entity_poly.pdbx_seq_one_letter_code
_entity_poly.pdbx_strand_id
1 'polypeptide(L)'
;MSEVSIEMKVPLDSDGFIRRECPNCERQFKLKYTDFNIEIPEDTSIESHYCPYCYELASLNSWWTKEQLQYAQQLAFKELVEPELRNLGRQIESLNRLGNLVQMNSSFSHSPEPNSLSEKDDMIQTDFPCHPEEPLKIDGTWEQDVACLICGIRYPVSLVKELTE
;
A
#
# COMPACT_ATOMS: atom_id res chain seq x y z
N MET A 1 -21.05 -8.53 -12.89
CA MET A 1 -20.09 -9.23 -12.03
C MET A 1 -20.18 -8.57 -10.67
N SER A 2 -20.35 -9.30 -9.58
CA SER A 2 -20.38 -8.71 -8.23
C SER A 2 -18.98 -8.23 -7.87
N GLU A 3 -18.88 -6.98 -7.43
CA GLU A 3 -17.65 -6.43 -6.88
C GLU A 3 -17.42 -7.04 -5.49
N VAL A 4 -16.21 -7.50 -5.23
CA VAL A 4 -15.80 -8.07 -3.95
C VAL A 4 -14.65 -7.22 -3.43
N SER A 5 -14.84 -6.63 -2.25
CA SER A 5 -13.86 -5.77 -1.58
C SER A 5 -13.37 -6.42 -0.30
N ILE A 6 -12.08 -6.32 -0.02
CA ILE A 6 -11.45 -6.83 1.20
C ILE A 6 -10.82 -5.66 1.93
N GLU A 7 -11.05 -5.58 3.23
CA GLU A 7 -10.44 -4.56 4.06
C GLU A 7 -9.01 -4.96 4.43
N MET A 8 -8.05 -4.10 4.11
CA MET A 8 -6.64 -4.29 4.45
C MET A 8 -6.21 -3.23 5.46
N LYS A 9 -5.56 -3.66 6.55
CA LYS A 9 -4.94 -2.74 7.51
C LYS A 9 -3.48 -2.50 7.14
N VAL A 10 -3.14 -1.25 6.86
CA VAL A 10 -1.75 -0.83 6.63
C VAL A 10 -1.28 -0.03 7.84
N PRO A 11 -0.17 -0.43 8.49
CA PRO A 11 0.33 0.27 9.66
C PRO A 11 0.85 1.66 9.27
N LEU A 12 0.65 2.60 10.19
CA LEU A 12 1.29 3.91 10.17
C LEU A 12 2.53 3.88 11.06
N ASP A 13 3.46 4.80 10.83
CA ASP A 13 4.59 5.03 11.71
C ASP A 13 4.18 5.80 12.98
N SER A 14 5.12 6.05 13.90
CA SER A 14 4.78 6.67 15.19
C SER A 14 4.16 8.06 15.05
N ASP A 15 4.45 8.73 13.94
CA ASP A 15 3.96 10.08 13.63
C ASP A 15 2.77 10.05 12.68
N GLY A 16 2.19 8.89 12.37
CA GLY A 16 1.00 8.77 11.52
C GLY A 16 1.29 8.88 10.02
N PHE A 17 2.49 8.54 9.57
CA PHE A 17 2.82 8.46 8.15
C PHE A 17 2.68 7.04 7.61
N ILE A 18 2.16 6.92 6.38
CA ILE A 18 2.06 5.66 5.64
C ILE A 18 3.16 5.59 4.58
N ARG A 19 3.83 4.45 4.50
CA ARG A 19 4.87 4.20 3.50
C ARG A 19 4.28 3.91 2.12
N ARG A 20 4.93 4.47 1.11
CA ARG A 20 4.61 4.32 -0.31
C ARG A 20 5.88 4.08 -1.12
N GLU A 21 5.72 3.48 -2.29
CA GLU A 21 6.80 3.21 -3.24
C GLU A 21 6.48 3.83 -4.60
N CYS A 22 7.46 4.49 -5.21
CA CYS A 22 7.29 5.03 -6.55
C CYS A 22 7.29 3.90 -7.60
N PRO A 23 6.28 3.83 -8.50
CA PRO A 23 6.24 2.81 -9.55
C PRO A 23 7.33 2.98 -10.62
N ASN A 24 7.96 4.16 -10.71
CA ASN A 24 8.99 4.44 -11.71
C ASN A 24 10.41 4.22 -11.19
N CYS A 25 10.74 4.72 -10.00
CA CYS A 25 12.11 4.63 -9.46
C CYS A 25 12.26 3.70 -8.27
N GLU A 26 11.19 3.02 -7.85
CA GLU A 26 11.12 2.07 -6.74
C GLU A 26 11.59 2.62 -5.37
N ARG A 27 11.85 3.93 -5.26
CA ARG A 27 12.19 4.55 -3.99
C ARG A 27 10.95 4.69 -3.13
N GLN A 28 11.17 4.50 -1.83
CA GLN A 28 10.14 4.62 -0.83
C GLN A 28 10.23 5.97 -0.12
N PHE A 29 9.06 6.49 0.23
CA PHE A 29 8.87 7.65 1.07
C PHE A 29 7.61 7.41 1.90
N LYS A 30 7.32 8.28 2.85
CA LYS A 30 6.06 8.23 3.58
C LYS A 30 5.30 9.52 3.42
N LEU A 31 4.00 9.38 3.37
CA LEU A 31 3.06 10.49 3.29
C LEU A 31 2.21 10.52 4.56
N LYS A 32 1.92 11.72 5.04
CA LYS A 32 1.09 11.89 6.22
C LYS A 32 -0.29 11.33 5.92
N TYR A 33 -0.77 10.42 6.77
CA TYR A 33 -2.13 9.93 6.63
C TYR A 33 -3.07 10.92 7.34
N THR A 34 -3.83 11.66 6.55
CA THR A 34 -4.96 12.48 7.00
C THR A 34 -6.24 11.71 6.74
N ASP A 35 -7.06 11.49 7.78
CA ASP A 35 -8.36 10.85 7.62
C ASP A 35 -9.26 11.73 6.74
N PHE A 36 -9.61 11.23 5.55
CA PHE A 36 -10.45 11.89 4.54
C PHE A 36 -11.94 12.08 4.97
N ASN A 37 -12.24 12.17 6.26
CA ASN A 37 -13.54 12.66 6.75
C ASN A 37 -13.70 14.18 6.59
N ILE A 38 -12.78 14.83 5.89
CA ILE A 38 -12.86 16.23 5.49
C ILE A 38 -13.40 16.24 4.06
N GLU A 39 -14.59 16.83 3.89
CA GLU A 39 -15.22 17.08 2.59
C GLU A 39 -14.20 17.73 1.64
N ILE A 40 -13.67 16.96 0.69
CA ILE A 40 -12.79 17.48 -0.35
C ILE A 40 -13.67 18.40 -1.21
N PRO A 41 -13.36 19.71 -1.33
CA PRO A 41 -14.09 20.58 -2.23
C PRO A 41 -14.07 19.98 -3.63
N GLU A 42 -15.23 19.88 -4.28
CA GLU A 42 -15.45 19.25 -5.60
C GLU A 42 -14.51 19.74 -6.73
N ASP A 43 -13.75 20.82 -6.50
CA ASP A 43 -12.87 21.47 -7.47
C ASP A 43 -11.38 21.10 -7.33
N THR A 44 -11.02 20.15 -6.46
CA THR A 44 -9.63 19.71 -6.25
C THR A 44 -9.41 18.28 -6.74
N SER A 45 -9.53 18.07 -8.06
CA SER A 45 -9.31 16.77 -8.71
C SER A 45 -7.81 16.46 -8.85
N ILE A 46 -7.12 16.23 -7.73
CA ILE A 46 -5.76 15.69 -7.77
C ILE A 46 -5.85 14.22 -8.18
N GLU A 47 -5.66 13.92 -9.47
CA GLU A 47 -5.70 12.54 -9.99
C GLU A 47 -4.34 11.82 -9.91
N SER A 48 -3.27 12.56 -9.62
CA SER A 48 -1.91 12.07 -9.64
C SER A 48 -1.00 12.82 -8.67
N HIS A 49 0.07 12.15 -8.25
CA HIS A 49 1.12 12.71 -7.40
C HIS A 49 2.46 12.71 -8.13
N TYR A 50 3.35 13.63 -7.75
CA TYR A 50 4.74 13.66 -8.19
C TYR A 50 5.62 12.82 -7.28
N CYS A 51 6.54 12.04 -7.84
CA CYS A 51 7.54 11.35 -7.03
C CYS A 51 8.49 12.38 -6.38
N PRO A 52 8.71 12.33 -5.06
CA PRO A 52 9.64 13.24 -4.39
C PRO A 52 11.09 13.09 -4.89
N TYR A 53 11.46 11.93 -5.42
CA TYR A 53 12.84 11.65 -5.83
C TYR A 53 13.08 11.75 -7.34
N CYS A 54 12.22 11.13 -8.16
CA CYS A 54 12.41 11.09 -9.62
C CYS A 54 11.51 12.05 -10.40
N TYR A 55 10.60 12.74 -9.71
CA TYR A 55 9.76 13.80 -10.26
C TYR A 55 8.73 13.33 -11.31
N GLU A 56 8.63 12.03 -11.57
CA GLU A 56 7.60 11.48 -12.44
C GLU A 56 6.23 11.48 -11.77
N LEU A 57 5.19 11.69 -12.57
CA LEU A 57 3.80 11.59 -12.16
C LEU A 57 3.34 10.14 -12.14
N ALA A 58 2.55 9.79 -11.14
CA ALA A 58 1.82 8.53 -11.12
C ALA A 58 0.43 8.69 -10.46
N SER A 59 -0.51 7.84 -10.86
CA SER A 59 -1.88 7.86 -10.33
C SER A 59 -1.90 7.60 -8.82
N LEU A 60 -2.92 8.11 -8.11
CA LEU A 60 -3.06 7.91 -6.66
C LEU A 60 -3.00 6.44 -6.22
N ASN A 61 -3.43 5.53 -7.09
CA ASN A 61 -3.51 4.09 -6.79
C ASN A 61 -2.23 3.32 -7.16
N SER A 62 -1.16 4.00 -7.59
CA SER A 62 0.08 3.37 -8.07
C SER A 62 1.23 3.34 -7.06
N TRP A 63 1.00 3.74 -5.81
CA TRP A 63 2.06 4.01 -4.84
C TRP A 63 2.27 2.90 -3.78
N TRP A 64 1.78 1.69 -4.03
CA TRP A 64 1.89 0.57 -3.09
C TRP A 64 3.30 0.00 -3.06
N THR A 65 3.82 -0.30 -1.86
CA THR A 65 5.08 -1.06 -1.76
C THR A 65 4.87 -2.51 -2.20
N LYS A 66 5.96 -3.18 -2.59
CA LYS A 66 5.94 -4.61 -2.94
C LYS A 66 5.41 -5.46 -1.78
N GLU A 67 5.77 -5.13 -0.55
CA GLU A 67 5.28 -5.82 0.66
C GLU A 67 3.78 -5.60 0.87
N GLN A 68 3.28 -4.38 0.66
CA GLN A 68 1.85 -4.08 0.76
C GLN A 68 1.04 -4.85 -0.29
N LEU A 69 1.51 -4.90 -1.54
CA LEU A 69 0.88 -5.68 -2.60
C LEU A 69 0.89 -7.18 -2.30
N GLN A 70 2.02 -7.70 -1.80
CA GLN A 70 2.12 -9.10 -1.41
C GLN A 70 1.17 -9.44 -0.26
N TYR A 71 1.07 -8.58 0.75
CA TYR A 71 0.13 -8.74 1.85
C TYR A 71 -1.32 -8.75 1.36
N ALA A 72 -1.69 -7.79 0.49
CA ALA A 72 -3.03 -7.73 -0.11
C ALA A 72 -3.36 -9.01 -0.90
N GLN A 73 -2.42 -9.55 -1.66
CA GLN A 73 -2.60 -10.81 -2.40
C GLN A 73 -2.80 -12.01 -1.47
N GLN A 74 -2.01 -12.10 -0.40
CA GLN A 74 -2.15 -13.17 0.60
C GLN A 74 -3.48 -13.10 1.34
N LEU A 75 -3.90 -11.89 1.72
CA LEU A 75 -5.20 -11.65 2.35
C LEU A 75 -6.34 -12.03 1.41
N ALA A 76 -6.27 -11.62 0.14
CA ALA A 76 -7.27 -11.97 -0.86
C ALA A 76 -7.39 -13.47 -1.11
N PHE A 77 -6.26 -14.17 -1.18
CA PHE A 77 -6.27 -15.62 -1.30
C PHE A 77 -6.93 -16.28 -0.10
N LYS A 78 -6.57 -15.84 1.12
CA LYS A 78 -7.10 -16.40 2.37
C LYS A 78 -8.62 -16.20 2.50
N GLU A 79 -9.11 -15.01 2.16
CA GLU A 79 -10.51 -14.66 2.39
C GLU A 79 -11.45 -15.10 1.26
N LEU A 80 -10.98 -15.11 0.00
CA LEU A 80 -11.84 -15.39 -1.15
C LEU A 80 -11.61 -16.77 -1.76
N VAL A 81 -10.35 -17.21 -1.86
CA VAL A 81 -10.00 -18.43 -2.60
C VAL A 81 -10.02 -19.65 -1.69
N GLU A 82 -9.45 -19.52 -0.49
CA GLU A 82 -9.32 -20.64 0.44
C GLU A 82 -10.67 -21.25 0.91
N PRO A 83 -11.72 -20.46 1.21
CA PRO A 83 -13.03 -21.02 1.57
C PRO A 83 -13.64 -21.86 0.46
N GLU A 84 -13.49 -21.43 -0.80
CA GLU A 84 -14.00 -22.13 -1.98
C GLU A 84 -13.25 -23.45 -2.20
N LEU A 85 -11.92 -23.45 -2.08
CA LEU A 85 -11.13 -24.68 -2.15
C LEU A 85 -11.51 -25.68 -1.04
N ARG A 86 -11.73 -25.19 0.19
CA ARG A 86 -12.22 -26.02 1.31
C ARG A 86 -13.62 -26.56 1.07
N ASN A 87 -14.50 -25.79 0.42
CA ASN A 87 -15.83 -26.25 0.04
C ASN A 87 -15.75 -27.36 -1.02
N LEU A 88 -14.94 -27.15 -2.06
CA LEU A 88 -14.70 -28.14 -3.11
C LEU A 88 -14.14 -29.46 -2.54
N GLY A 89 -13.16 -29.39 -1.63
CA GLY A 89 -12.62 -30.57 -0.95
C GLY A 89 -13.70 -31.37 -0.20
N ARG A 90 -14.55 -30.68 0.58
CA ARG A 90 -15.67 -31.32 1.29
C ARG A 90 -16.67 -31.99 0.33
N GLN A 91 -16.91 -31.40 -0.84
CA GLN A 91 -17.79 -31.99 -1.85
C GLN A 91 -17.18 -33.27 -2.46
N ILE A 92 -15.89 -33.25 -2.79
CA ILE A 92 -15.17 -34.43 -3.30
C ILE A 92 -15.17 -35.56 -2.26
N GLU A 93 -14.90 -35.24 -0.99
CA GLU A 93 -14.97 -36.21 0.11
C GLU A 93 -16.35 -36.84 0.27
N SER A 94 -17.42 -36.05 0.12
CA SER A 94 -18.80 -36.53 0.17
C SER A 94 -19.09 -37.51 -0.97
N LEU A 95 -18.64 -37.21 -2.19
CA LEU A 95 -18.81 -38.08 -3.37
C LEU A 95 -18.08 -39.42 -3.21
N ASN A 96 -16.87 -39.43 -2.67
CA ASN A 96 -16.11 -40.66 -2.44
C ASN A 96 -16.83 -41.61 -1.45
N ARG A 97 -17.56 -41.07 -0.47
CA ARG A 97 -18.31 -41.87 0.52
C ARG A 97 -19.53 -42.58 -0.06
N LEU A 98 -20.02 -42.16 -1.23
CA LEU A 98 -21.20 -42.73 -1.89
C LEU A 98 -20.88 -44.00 -2.73
N GLY A 99 -19.62 -44.48 -2.73
CA GLY A 99 -19.29 -45.82 -3.22
C GLY A 99 -19.15 -45.96 -4.75
N ASN A 100 -18.87 -44.87 -5.47
CA ASN A 100 -18.62 -44.92 -6.91
C ASN A 100 -17.20 -45.44 -7.21
N LEU A 101 -17.01 -46.11 -8.35
CA LEU A 101 -15.78 -46.80 -8.82
C LEU A 101 -14.52 -45.91 -8.99
N VAL A 102 -14.59 -44.62 -8.67
CA VAL A 102 -13.49 -43.66 -8.84
C VAL A 102 -13.26 -42.92 -7.54
N GLN A 103 -12.07 -43.09 -6.95
CA GLN A 103 -11.63 -42.37 -5.76
C GLN A 103 -10.82 -41.14 -6.17
N MET A 104 -11.30 -39.95 -5.80
CA MET A 104 -10.60 -38.68 -6.05
C MET A 104 -10.07 -38.12 -4.74
N ASN A 105 -8.76 -37.96 -4.62
CA ASN A 105 -8.15 -37.33 -3.44
C ASN A 105 -7.85 -35.86 -3.76
N SER A 106 -8.28 -34.95 -2.89
CA SER A 106 -7.91 -33.54 -3.00
C SER A 106 -6.94 -33.17 -1.89
N SER A 107 -5.73 -32.74 -2.26
CA SER A 107 -4.78 -32.11 -1.34
C SER A 107 -4.69 -30.63 -1.67
N PHE A 108 -5.43 -29.82 -0.92
CA PHE A 108 -5.30 -28.36 -0.96
C PHE A 108 -4.30 -27.94 0.10
N SER A 109 -3.18 -27.36 -0.32
CA SER A 109 -2.21 -26.75 0.58
C SER A 109 -2.85 -25.54 1.27
N HIS A 110 -2.85 -25.52 2.60
CA HIS A 110 -3.18 -24.31 3.35
C HIS A 110 -2.17 -23.22 3.00
N SER A 111 -2.65 -22.03 2.63
CA SER A 111 -1.74 -20.90 2.44
C SER A 111 -1.20 -20.48 3.81
N PRO A 112 0.10 -20.16 3.93
CA PRO A 112 0.63 -19.60 5.17
C PRO A 112 -0.13 -18.32 5.52
N GLU A 113 -0.30 -18.09 6.82
CA GLU A 113 -0.87 -16.85 7.36
C GLU A 113 -0.17 -15.63 6.75
N PRO A 114 -0.91 -14.61 6.28
CA PRO A 114 -0.31 -13.42 5.71
C PRO A 114 0.67 -12.79 6.70
N ASN A 115 1.87 -12.45 6.22
CA ASN A 115 2.86 -11.78 7.07
C ASN A 115 2.33 -10.43 7.51
N SER A 116 2.30 -10.14 8.81
CA SER A 116 1.86 -8.84 9.31
C SER A 116 2.78 -7.74 8.76
N LEU A 117 2.19 -6.70 8.19
CA LEU A 117 2.92 -5.48 7.86
C LEU A 117 3.40 -4.79 9.14
N SER A 118 4.60 -4.21 9.09
CA SER A 118 5.17 -3.40 10.17
C SER A 118 5.76 -2.12 9.58
N GLU A 119 5.44 -0.97 10.17
CA GLU A 119 5.99 0.31 9.75
C GLU A 119 7.06 0.77 10.75
N LYS A 120 8.23 1.18 10.25
CA LYS A 120 9.40 1.56 11.06
C LYS A 120 9.64 3.06 11.02
N ASP A 121 10.05 3.67 12.12
CA ASP A 121 10.45 5.09 12.16
C ASP A 121 11.89 5.30 11.63
N ASP A 122 12.09 5.09 10.33
CA ASP A 122 13.41 5.08 9.66
C ASP A 122 13.62 6.20 8.63
N MET A 123 12.69 7.15 8.54
CA MET A 123 12.73 8.25 7.57
C MET A 123 12.57 9.61 8.26
N ILE A 124 13.11 10.65 7.63
CA ILE A 124 13.15 12.02 8.17
C ILE A 124 12.03 12.83 7.53
N GLN A 125 11.28 13.58 8.35
CA GLN A 125 10.24 14.48 7.86
C GLN A 125 10.83 15.70 7.15
N THR A 126 10.12 16.15 6.13
CA THR A 126 10.42 17.32 5.31
C THR A 126 9.11 18.05 5.03
N ASP A 127 9.13 19.37 5.21
CA ASP A 127 7.97 20.23 5.02
C ASP A 127 8.16 21.14 3.80
N PHE A 128 7.10 21.28 3.00
CA PHE A 128 7.17 21.97 1.70
C PHE A 128 6.50 23.35 1.77
N PRO A 129 7.20 24.45 1.43
CA PRO A 129 6.63 25.80 1.45
C PRO A 129 5.36 25.98 0.61
N CYS A 130 5.25 25.24 -0.50
CA CYS A 130 4.09 25.31 -1.38
C CYS A 130 2.85 24.58 -0.85
N HIS A 131 3.03 23.51 -0.06
CA HIS A 131 1.96 22.66 0.48
C HIS A 131 2.38 22.19 1.88
N PRO A 132 2.34 23.08 2.89
CA PRO A 132 2.83 22.76 4.24
C PRO A 132 1.97 21.72 4.98
N GLU A 133 0.71 21.57 4.59
CA GLU A 133 -0.22 20.58 5.15
C GLU A 133 0.04 19.15 4.65
N GLU A 134 0.93 18.99 3.66
CA GLU A 134 1.25 17.70 3.03
C GLU A 134 2.73 17.35 3.23
N PRO A 135 3.18 17.17 4.49
CA PRO A 135 4.57 16.83 4.77
C PRO A 135 4.88 15.40 4.30
N LEU A 136 6.15 15.18 3.97
CA LEU A 136 6.64 13.85 3.57
C LEU A 136 7.75 13.41 4.52
N LYS A 137 7.91 12.10 4.69
CA LYS A 137 9.15 11.52 5.22
C LYS A 137 9.96 10.87 4.10
N ILE A 138 11.24 11.17 4.03
CA ILE A 138 12.17 10.64 3.01
C ILE A 138 13.35 9.92 3.64
N ASP A 139 14.11 9.20 2.82
CA ASP A 139 15.38 8.59 3.24
C ASP A 139 16.32 9.67 3.80
N GLY A 140 16.78 9.45 5.04
CA GLY A 140 17.64 10.41 5.74
C GLY A 140 18.98 10.65 5.03
N THR A 141 19.43 9.69 4.22
CA THR A 141 20.66 9.77 3.42
C THR A 141 20.49 10.48 2.07
N TRP A 142 19.27 10.93 1.74
CA TRP A 142 19.03 11.71 0.53
C TRP A 142 19.60 13.12 0.66
N GLU A 143 20.41 13.51 -0.34
CA GLU A 143 21.12 14.80 -0.40
C GLU A 143 20.74 15.67 -1.60
N GLN A 144 19.98 15.14 -2.56
CA GLN A 144 19.56 15.89 -3.75
C GLN A 144 18.27 16.68 -3.48
N ASP A 145 17.80 17.42 -4.48
CA ASP A 145 16.50 18.06 -4.43
C ASP A 145 15.38 17.03 -4.17
N VAL A 146 14.30 17.51 -3.56
CA VAL A 146 13.08 16.76 -3.32
C VAL A 146 11.88 17.54 -3.84
N ALA A 147 10.96 16.86 -4.53
CA ALA A 147 9.74 17.48 -5.04
C ALA A 147 8.58 17.38 -4.06
N CYS A 148 7.76 18.43 -4.04
CA CYS A 148 6.44 18.40 -3.43
C CYS A 148 5.55 17.38 -4.16
N LEU A 149 4.89 16.52 -3.38
CA LEU A 149 3.98 15.47 -3.87
C LEU A 149 2.83 16.04 -4.74
N ILE A 150 2.36 17.25 -4.42
CA ILE A 150 1.16 17.87 -5.00
C ILE A 150 1.47 18.63 -6.29
N CYS A 151 2.45 19.54 -6.28
CA CYS A 151 2.73 20.43 -7.41
C CYS A 151 4.05 20.17 -8.14
N GLY A 152 4.90 19.27 -7.63
CA GLY A 152 6.16 18.91 -8.27
C GLY A 152 7.27 19.97 -8.16
N ILE A 153 7.04 21.10 -7.47
CA ILE A 153 8.10 22.09 -7.19
C ILE A 153 9.21 21.40 -6.38
N ARG A 154 10.45 21.64 -6.79
CA ARG A 154 11.65 21.04 -6.20
C ARG A 154 12.33 22.00 -5.26
N TYR A 155 12.77 21.48 -4.13
CA TYR A 155 13.53 22.22 -3.14
C TYR A 155 14.79 21.44 -2.79
N PRO A 156 15.91 22.13 -2.48
CA PRO A 156 17.06 21.47 -1.86
C PRO A 156 16.63 20.77 -0.57
N VAL A 157 17.04 19.52 -0.37
CA VAL A 157 16.62 18.76 0.83
C VAL A 157 17.05 19.43 2.13
N SER A 158 18.17 20.16 2.13
CA SER A 158 18.62 20.93 3.30
C SER A 158 17.59 21.97 3.73
N LEU A 159 16.97 22.67 2.76
CA LEU A 159 15.97 23.69 3.04
C LEU A 159 14.71 23.08 3.68
N VAL A 160 14.18 22.00 3.10
CA VAL A 160 12.91 21.41 3.60
C VAL A 160 13.08 20.60 4.88
N LYS A 161 14.31 20.18 5.22
CA LYS A 161 14.63 19.58 6.53
C LYS A 161 14.67 20.64 7.64
N GLU A 162 15.19 21.84 7.34
CA GLU A 162 15.23 22.96 8.30
C GLU A 162 13.84 23.52 8.64
N LEU A 163 12.87 23.38 7.74
CA LEU A 163 11.50 23.86 7.95
C LEU A 163 10.68 23.02 8.93
N THR A 164 11.19 21.86 9.32
CA THR A 164 10.53 20.91 10.23
C THR A 164 10.87 21.17 11.71
N GLU A 165 11.81 22.08 12.00
CA GLU A 165 12.16 22.55 13.36
C GLU A 165 11.27 23.70 13.85
#